data_AF-A0A1V6D4C0-F1
#
_entry.id   AF-A0A1V6D4C0-F1
#
_cell.length_a   1.000
_cell.length_b   1.000
_cell.length_c   1.000
_cell.angle_alpha   90.00
_cell.angle_beta   90.00
_cell.angle_gamma   90.00
#
_symmetry.space_group_name_H-M   'P 1'
#
loop_
_entity.id
_entity.type
_entity.pdbx_description
1 polymer ?
#
loop_
_entity_poly.entity_id
_entity_poly.type
_entity_poly.pdbx_seq_one_letter_code
_entity_poly.pdbx_strand_id
1 'polypeptide(L)'
;MPLAALPAIDTPTVLAAIEHVYPQFIDGVNVLQTGLNNMGAVFHPALAILNAGRIESTHGDFQFYVDGVTPSVAKVLATIDRERVTIASALGIRARTAMEWLSLAYNVHGETLYEAIHNQTGYYGINAPSTLIHRYITEDVPMSLVPIAALGERYGVSVNGINAIIRLGCILHSTDYWRKGRTLDKLGIKDLSVSELTLYVNEGEVAI
;
A
#
# COMPACT_ATOMS: atom_id res chain seq x y z
N MET A 1 8.94 7.27 -12.15
CA MET A 1 8.13 6.23 -11.50
C MET A 1 8.98 4.98 -11.35
N PRO A 2 9.17 4.41 -10.15
CA PRO A 2 9.95 3.19 -9.99
C PRO A 2 9.29 1.98 -10.68
N LEU A 3 10.08 1.12 -11.31
CA LEU A 3 9.67 -0.14 -11.93
C LEU A 3 10.67 -1.24 -11.55
N ALA A 4 10.18 -2.45 -11.29
CA ALA A 4 11.03 -3.60 -11.04
C ALA A 4 10.49 -4.84 -11.75
N ALA A 5 11.41 -5.64 -12.31
CA ALA A 5 11.13 -6.97 -12.81
C ALA A 5 11.28 -8.02 -11.70
N LEU A 6 10.74 -9.22 -11.96
CA LEU A 6 11.05 -10.43 -11.21
C LEU A 6 11.60 -11.46 -12.22
N PRO A 7 12.89 -11.83 -12.15
CA PRO A 7 13.89 -11.37 -11.18
C PRO A 7 14.36 -9.92 -11.41
N ALA A 8 14.88 -9.27 -10.36
CA ALA A 8 15.31 -7.88 -10.43
C ALA A 8 16.47 -7.65 -11.42
N ILE A 9 17.32 -8.64 -11.65
CA ILE A 9 18.40 -8.59 -12.66
C ILE A 9 17.88 -8.28 -14.08
N ASP A 10 16.61 -8.54 -14.37
CA ASP A 10 15.99 -8.24 -15.67
C ASP A 10 15.41 -6.81 -15.75
N THR A 11 15.44 -6.05 -14.66
CA THR A 11 14.91 -4.66 -14.63
C THR A 11 15.56 -3.76 -15.68
N PRO A 12 16.89 -3.77 -15.90
CA PRO A 12 17.51 -2.98 -16.97
C PRO A 12 17.00 -3.34 -18.36
N THR A 13 16.77 -4.64 -18.63
CA THR A 13 16.22 -5.13 -19.91
C THR A 13 14.82 -4.59 -20.13
N VAL A 14 13.97 -4.63 -19.10
CA VAL A 14 12.59 -4.11 -19.18
C VAL A 14 12.59 -2.59 -19.38
N LEU A 15 13.43 -1.85 -18.66
CA LEU A 15 13.53 -0.40 -18.80
C LEU A 15 13.95 0.00 -20.21
N ALA A 16 14.99 -0.64 -20.77
CA ALA A 16 15.44 -0.38 -22.14
C ALA A 16 14.35 -0.66 -23.18
N ALA A 17 13.55 -1.71 -22.99
CA ALA A 17 12.46 -2.06 -23.91
C ALA A 17 11.36 -0.98 -23.95
N ILE A 18 11.07 -0.33 -22.82
CA ILE A 18 9.97 0.65 -22.74
C ILE A 18 10.42 2.11 -22.82
N GLU A 19 11.72 2.40 -22.71
CA GLU A 19 12.27 3.76 -22.60
C GLU A 19 11.78 4.70 -23.70
N HIS A 20 11.67 4.20 -24.94
CA HIS A 20 11.24 5.00 -26.10
C HIS A 20 9.79 5.51 -26.00
N VAL A 21 8.93 4.86 -25.21
CA VAL A 21 7.53 5.26 -24.99
C VAL A 21 7.32 5.81 -23.57
N TYR A 22 8.04 5.27 -22.58
CA TYR A 22 7.86 5.59 -21.16
C TYR A 22 9.19 5.91 -20.46
N PRO A 23 9.90 6.99 -20.85
CA PRO A 23 11.21 7.35 -20.31
C PRO A 23 11.17 7.77 -18.82
N GLN A 24 9.98 8.00 -18.26
CA GLN A 24 9.80 8.35 -16.85
C GLN A 24 9.98 7.17 -15.88
N PHE A 25 10.07 5.93 -16.37
CA PHE A 25 10.34 4.78 -15.50
C PHE A 25 11.82 4.72 -15.14
N ILE A 26 12.09 4.42 -13.87
CA ILE A 26 13.43 4.30 -13.30
C ILE A 26 13.55 2.98 -12.56
N ASP A 27 14.78 2.54 -12.32
CA ASP A 27 15.06 1.34 -11.53
C ASP A 27 14.40 1.42 -10.14
N GLY A 28 13.54 0.45 -9.87
CA GLY A 28 12.79 0.26 -8.64
C GLY A 28 13.45 -0.71 -7.66
N VAL A 29 14.68 -1.14 -7.91
CA VAL A 29 15.48 -2.08 -7.12
C VAL A 29 14.98 -3.51 -7.22
N ASN A 30 13.79 -3.81 -6.70
CA ASN A 30 13.13 -5.11 -6.85
C ASN A 30 11.61 -5.01 -6.56
N VAL A 31 10.89 -6.11 -6.77
CA VAL A 31 9.42 -6.15 -6.60
C VAL A 31 8.97 -5.94 -5.15
N LEU A 32 9.80 -6.26 -4.15
CA LEU A 32 9.47 -5.98 -2.75
C LEU A 32 9.57 -4.48 -2.45
N GLN A 33 10.62 -3.82 -2.96
CA GLN A 33 10.79 -2.37 -2.82
C GLN A 33 9.63 -1.63 -3.47
N THR A 34 9.24 -1.97 -4.70
CA THR A 34 8.12 -1.30 -5.37
C THR A 34 6.78 -1.63 -4.72
N GLY A 35 6.53 -2.91 -4.39
CA GLY A 35 5.28 -3.36 -3.75
C GLY A 35 5.04 -2.76 -2.37
N LEU A 36 6.07 -2.72 -1.51
CA LEU A 36 5.96 -2.15 -0.17
C LEU A 36 5.91 -0.61 -0.16
N ASN A 37 6.23 0.06 -1.27
CA ASN A 37 6.08 1.51 -1.42
C ASN A 37 4.72 1.91 -2.04
N ASN A 38 3.74 1.02 -2.07
CA ASN A 38 2.38 1.34 -2.49
C ASN A 38 1.64 2.20 -1.44
N MET A 39 1.55 3.51 -1.68
CA MET A 39 0.82 4.42 -0.78
C MET A 39 -0.71 4.30 -0.86
N GLY A 40 -1.24 3.77 -1.97
CA GLY A 40 -2.67 3.47 -2.09
C GLY A 40 -3.14 2.51 -0.99
N ALA A 41 -2.29 1.55 -0.64
CA ALA A 41 -2.53 0.61 0.45
C ALA A 41 -2.71 1.29 1.82
N VAL A 42 -2.02 2.40 2.06
CA VAL A 42 -2.10 3.15 3.31
C VAL A 42 -3.36 4.01 3.34
N PHE A 43 -3.62 4.75 2.26
CA PHE A 43 -4.69 5.76 2.26
C PHE A 43 -6.06 5.18 1.94
N HIS A 44 -6.21 4.43 0.86
CA HIS A 44 -7.53 4.15 0.29
C HIS A 44 -8.42 3.28 1.19
N PRO A 45 -7.99 2.09 1.66
CA PRO A 45 -8.90 1.18 2.36
C PRO A 45 -9.37 1.76 3.67
N ALA A 46 -8.44 2.27 4.48
CA ALA A 46 -8.75 2.81 5.78
C ALA A 46 -9.64 4.05 5.68
N LEU A 47 -9.35 4.95 4.73
CA LEU A 47 -10.14 6.16 4.54
C LEU A 47 -11.55 5.86 4.04
N ALA A 48 -11.71 4.94 3.10
CA ALA A 48 -13.02 4.51 2.61
C ALA A 48 -13.84 3.81 3.72
N ILE A 49 -13.22 2.88 4.46
CA ILE A 49 -13.88 2.11 5.52
C ILE A 49 -14.31 3.00 6.68
N LEU A 50 -13.44 3.93 7.12
CA LEU A 50 -13.76 4.84 8.22
C LEU A 50 -14.80 5.91 7.83
N ASN A 51 -15.06 6.10 6.54
CA ASN A 51 -16.12 6.96 6.03
C ASN A 51 -17.30 6.18 5.43
N ALA A 52 -17.43 4.87 5.70
CA ALA A 52 -18.42 3.99 5.09
C ALA A 52 -19.86 4.56 5.14
N GLY A 53 -20.34 4.92 6.34
CA GLY A 53 -21.69 5.48 6.48
C GLY A 53 -21.86 6.83 5.78
N ARG A 54 -20.81 7.65 5.67
CA ARG A 54 -20.87 8.93 4.94
C ARG A 54 -20.93 8.69 3.44
N ILE A 55 -20.11 7.77 2.91
CA ILE A 55 -20.13 7.35 1.50
C ILE A 55 -21.53 6.88 1.11
N GLU A 56 -22.13 5.99 1.90
CA GLU A 56 -23.45 5.44 1.60
C GLU A 56 -24.58 6.47 1.73
N SER A 57 -24.53 7.34 2.73
CA SER A 57 -25.60 8.34 2.96
C SER A 57 -25.54 9.51 1.98
N THR A 58 -24.35 9.93 1.54
CA THR A 58 -24.19 11.08 0.65
C THR A 58 -23.87 10.70 -0.79
N HIS A 59 -23.80 9.41 -1.12
CA HIS A 59 -23.33 8.93 -2.44
C HIS A 59 -21.98 9.52 -2.84
N GLY A 60 -21.07 9.65 -1.87
CA GLY A 60 -19.73 10.20 -2.09
C GLY A 60 -19.66 11.72 -2.24
N ASP A 61 -20.74 12.45 -1.95
CA ASP A 61 -20.78 13.92 -2.02
C ASP A 61 -20.06 14.59 -0.83
N PHE A 62 -18.76 14.35 -0.75
CA PHE A 62 -17.81 15.03 0.12
C PHE A 62 -16.40 14.82 -0.44
N GLN A 63 -15.47 15.71 -0.11
CA GLN A 63 -14.09 15.61 -0.58
C GLN A 63 -13.35 14.52 0.20
N PHE A 64 -12.89 13.50 -0.52
CA PHE A 64 -12.38 12.26 0.07
C PHE A 64 -11.23 12.49 1.05
N TYR A 65 -10.26 13.31 0.64
CA TYR A 65 -9.10 13.63 1.46
C TYR A 65 -9.37 14.79 2.41
N VAL A 66 -9.99 15.87 1.93
CA VAL A 66 -10.18 17.10 2.73
C VAL A 66 -11.21 16.90 3.83
N ASP A 67 -12.37 16.32 3.52
CA ASP A 67 -13.41 16.11 4.53
C ASP A 67 -13.30 14.74 5.21
N GLY A 68 -12.74 13.74 4.51
CA GLY A 68 -12.66 12.37 5.01
C GLY A 68 -11.49 12.10 5.95
N VAL A 69 -10.38 12.85 5.83
CA VAL A 69 -9.20 12.69 6.69
C VAL A 69 -9.32 13.62 7.89
N THR A 70 -10.06 13.21 8.92
CA THR A 70 -10.06 13.92 10.20
C THR A 70 -8.78 13.61 11.01
N PRO A 71 -8.45 14.39 12.07
CA PRO A 71 -7.24 14.14 12.87
C PRO A 71 -7.14 12.71 13.43
N SER A 72 -8.26 12.10 13.84
CA SER A 72 -8.26 10.71 14.31
C SER A 72 -8.09 9.70 13.18
N VAL A 73 -8.70 9.96 12.01
CA VAL A 73 -8.48 9.12 10.81
C VAL A 73 -7.02 9.17 10.39
N ALA A 74 -6.39 10.35 10.40
CA ALA A 74 -4.97 10.50 10.09
C ALA A 74 -4.05 9.70 11.02
N LYS A 75 -4.40 9.55 12.31
CA LYS A 75 -3.67 8.68 13.25
C LYS A 75 -3.77 7.20 12.88
N VAL A 76 -4.92 6.75 12.36
CA VAL A 76 -5.08 5.38 11.83
C VAL A 76 -4.22 5.19 10.59
N LEU A 77 -4.25 6.15 9.65
CA LEU A 77 -3.39 6.12 8.45
C LEU A 77 -1.90 6.05 8.82
N ALA A 78 -1.46 6.88 9.76
CA ALA A 78 -0.08 6.87 10.25
C ALA A 78 0.31 5.55 10.94
N THR A 79 -0.64 4.88 11.61
CA THR A 79 -0.41 3.57 12.23
C THR A 79 -0.19 2.50 11.18
N ILE A 80 -1.04 2.45 10.14
CA ILE A 80 -0.93 1.52 9.01
C ILE A 80 0.40 1.75 8.27
N ASP A 81 0.77 3.01 8.05
CA ASP A 81 2.03 3.38 7.42
C ASP A 81 3.24 2.87 8.21
N ARG A 82 3.23 3.10 9.54
CA ARG A 82 4.29 2.63 10.43
C ARG A 82 4.43 1.11 10.42
N GLU A 83 3.32 0.38 10.47
CA GLU A 83 3.33 -1.09 10.39
C GLU A 83 3.96 -1.55 9.06
N ARG A 84 3.52 -0.98 7.93
CA ARG A 84 4.08 -1.26 6.60
C ARG A 84 5.60 -0.99 6.53
N VAL A 85 6.07 0.15 7.03
CA VAL A 85 7.51 0.50 7.03
C VAL A 85 8.31 -0.42 7.96
N THR A 86 7.70 -0.86 9.06
CA THR A 86 8.33 -1.81 9.99
C THR A 86 8.49 -3.19 9.34
N ILE A 87 7.48 -3.67 8.62
CA ILE A 87 7.56 -4.89 7.79
C ILE A 87 8.68 -4.77 6.77
N ALA A 88 8.74 -3.65 6.04
CA ALA A 88 9.81 -3.42 5.08
C ALA A 88 11.18 -3.46 5.75
N SER A 89 11.33 -2.85 6.91
CA SER A 89 12.59 -2.86 7.67
C SER A 89 12.99 -4.27 8.13
N ALA A 90 12.02 -5.10 8.54
CA ALA A 90 12.26 -6.52 8.87
C ALA A 90 12.75 -7.36 7.68
N LEU A 91 12.46 -6.90 6.46
CA LEU A 91 12.93 -7.47 5.20
C LEU A 91 14.23 -6.83 4.68
N GLY A 92 14.85 -5.91 5.44
CA GLY A 92 16.03 -5.16 5.00
C GLY A 92 15.74 -4.07 3.96
N ILE A 93 14.48 -3.67 3.80
CA ILE A 93 14.01 -2.72 2.78
C ILE A 93 13.75 -1.35 3.42
N ARG A 94 14.35 -0.30 2.86
CA ARG A 94 14.03 1.09 3.23
C ARG A 94 12.81 1.56 2.45
N ALA A 95 11.63 1.26 2.97
CA ALA A 95 10.40 1.85 2.43
C ALA A 95 10.26 3.31 2.86
N ARG A 96 9.72 4.16 1.98
CA ARG A 96 9.39 5.56 2.29
C ARG A 96 8.19 5.59 3.21
N THR A 97 8.16 6.50 4.18
CA THR A 97 6.94 6.79 4.96
C THR A 97 5.93 7.57 4.11
N ALA A 98 4.67 7.63 4.54
CA ALA A 98 3.65 8.46 3.91
C ALA A 98 4.04 9.94 3.88
N MET A 99 4.70 10.44 4.93
CA MET A 99 5.21 11.82 4.99
C MET A 99 6.32 12.06 3.97
N GLU A 100 7.29 11.14 3.87
CA GLU A 100 8.35 11.22 2.87
C GLU A 100 7.80 11.14 1.45
N TRP A 101 6.78 10.30 1.23
CA TRP A 101 6.14 10.19 -0.07
C TRP A 101 5.38 11.47 -0.44
N LEU A 102 4.60 12.06 0.48
CA LEU A 102 3.91 13.33 0.26
C LEU A 102 4.89 14.45 -0.07
N SER A 103 6.00 14.52 0.66
CA SER A 103 7.09 15.47 0.38
C SER A 103 7.69 15.25 -1.01
N LEU A 104 7.98 14.01 -1.40
CA LEU A 104 8.62 13.71 -2.68
C LEU A 104 7.68 13.91 -3.87
N ALA A 105 6.43 13.46 -3.75
CA ALA A 105 5.47 13.43 -4.84
C ALA A 105 4.82 14.81 -5.08
N TYR A 106 4.65 15.60 -4.00
CA TYR A 106 3.85 16.82 -4.04
C TYR A 106 4.54 18.04 -3.44
N ASN A 107 5.76 17.90 -2.89
CA ASN A 107 6.48 18.98 -2.22
C ASN A 107 5.65 19.62 -1.09
N VAL A 108 4.93 18.78 -0.34
CA VAL A 108 4.12 19.21 0.81
C VAL A 108 4.70 18.67 2.11
N HIS A 109 4.53 19.47 3.16
CA HIS A 109 5.04 19.18 4.50
C HIS A 109 3.97 19.49 5.55
N GLY A 110 4.13 18.92 6.74
CA GLY A 110 3.29 19.17 7.91
C GLY A 110 3.93 18.54 9.14
N GLU A 111 3.55 18.97 10.34
CA GLU A 111 4.01 18.32 11.57
C GLU A 111 3.32 16.97 11.78
N THR A 112 2.12 16.84 11.23
CA THR A 112 1.31 15.63 11.26
C THR A 112 0.91 15.19 9.85
N LEU A 113 0.58 13.90 9.70
CA LEU A 113 0.04 13.38 8.44
C LEU A 113 -1.28 14.08 8.04
N TYR A 114 -2.07 14.50 9.03
CA TYR A 114 -3.27 15.31 8.81
C TYR A 114 -2.91 16.62 8.09
N GLU A 115 -1.98 17.39 8.63
CA GLU A 115 -1.54 18.66 8.04
C GLU A 115 -0.92 18.47 6.66
N ALA A 116 -0.04 17.48 6.50
CA ALA A 116 0.61 17.24 5.20
C ALA A 116 -0.40 16.90 4.09
N ILE A 117 -1.44 16.11 4.41
CA ILE A 117 -2.53 15.81 3.48
C ILE A 117 -3.34 17.08 3.17
N HIS A 118 -3.64 17.92 4.16
CA HIS A 118 -4.42 19.16 3.94
C HIS A 118 -3.64 20.25 3.22
N ASN A 119 -2.31 20.24 3.31
CA ASN A 119 -1.43 21.13 2.57
C ASN A 119 -1.27 20.71 1.10
N GLN A 120 -1.74 19.51 0.72
CA GLN A 120 -1.79 19.09 -0.67
C GLN A 120 -3.01 19.66 -1.38
N THR A 121 -2.81 20.80 -2.05
CA THR A 121 -3.84 21.49 -2.85
C THR A 121 -4.44 20.60 -3.94
N GLY A 122 -3.67 19.65 -4.49
CA GLY A 122 -4.15 18.68 -5.48
C GLY A 122 -5.23 17.72 -4.97
N TYR A 123 -5.48 17.66 -3.66
CA TYR A 123 -6.53 16.83 -3.07
C TYR A 123 -7.88 17.53 -2.95
N TYR A 124 -7.93 18.85 -3.11
CA TYR A 124 -9.18 19.60 -3.08
C TYR A 124 -9.99 19.30 -4.35
N GLY A 125 -11.28 19.05 -4.17
CA GLY A 125 -12.20 18.70 -5.25
C GLY A 125 -12.20 17.22 -5.64
N ILE A 126 -11.36 16.38 -5.03
CA ILE A 126 -11.44 14.93 -5.21
C ILE A 126 -12.56 14.40 -4.32
N ASN A 127 -13.71 14.05 -4.92
CA ASN A 127 -14.82 13.48 -4.18
C ASN A 127 -14.58 12.00 -3.81
N ALA A 128 -15.25 11.58 -2.74
CA ALA A 128 -15.28 10.19 -2.32
C ALA A 128 -15.99 9.31 -3.38
N PRO A 129 -15.71 8.00 -3.42
CA PRO A 129 -16.46 7.10 -4.29
C PRO A 129 -17.94 7.11 -3.89
N SER A 130 -18.82 6.90 -4.86
CA SER A 130 -20.27 6.92 -4.61
C SER A 130 -20.80 5.67 -3.91
N THR A 131 -20.01 4.60 -3.87
CA THR A 131 -20.35 3.35 -3.19
C THR A 131 -19.10 2.71 -2.58
N LEU A 132 -19.28 1.77 -1.65
CA LEU A 132 -18.19 1.00 -1.08
C LEU A 132 -17.70 -0.14 -1.99
N ILE A 133 -18.50 -0.53 -3.00
CA ILE A 133 -18.05 -1.43 -4.06
C ILE A 133 -17.13 -0.66 -5.01
N HIS A 134 -15.93 -0.37 -4.53
CA HIS A 134 -14.94 0.47 -5.19
C HIS A 134 -13.55 -0.15 -5.05
N ARG A 135 -12.62 0.19 -5.95
CA ARG A 135 -11.24 -0.36 -5.96
C ARG A 135 -10.48 -0.09 -4.66
N TYR A 136 -10.81 0.99 -3.96
CA TYR A 136 -10.27 1.32 -2.64
C TYR A 136 -10.45 0.20 -1.60
N ILE A 137 -11.43 -0.69 -1.78
CA ILE A 137 -11.61 -1.89 -0.95
C ILE A 137 -11.41 -3.15 -1.79
N THR A 138 -12.07 -3.25 -2.94
CA THR A 138 -12.09 -4.47 -3.77
C THR A 138 -10.73 -4.85 -4.37
N GLU A 139 -9.82 -3.88 -4.53
CA GLU A 139 -8.45 -4.09 -4.99
C GLU A 139 -7.45 -3.95 -3.83
N ASP A 140 -7.45 -2.81 -3.15
CA ASP A 140 -6.40 -2.47 -2.18
C ASP A 140 -6.42 -3.35 -0.91
N VAL A 141 -7.57 -3.91 -0.50
CA VAL A 141 -7.59 -4.88 0.60
C VAL A 141 -6.96 -6.22 0.20
N PRO A 142 -7.48 -6.95 -0.81
CA PRO A 142 -6.93 -8.25 -1.18
C PRO A 142 -5.55 -8.22 -1.83
N MET A 143 -5.22 -7.15 -2.57
CA MET A 143 -3.99 -7.07 -3.37
C MET A 143 -2.87 -6.29 -2.67
N SER A 144 -3.19 -5.50 -1.64
CA SER A 144 -2.20 -4.70 -0.91
C SER A 144 -2.20 -5.02 0.58
N LEU A 145 -3.28 -4.78 1.33
CA LEU A 145 -3.25 -4.98 2.79
C LEU A 145 -3.04 -6.44 3.20
N VAL A 146 -3.71 -7.39 2.54
CA VAL A 146 -3.55 -8.83 2.82
C VAL A 146 -2.09 -9.29 2.64
N PRO A 147 -1.42 -9.07 1.49
CA PRO A 147 -0.02 -9.47 1.36
C PRO A 147 0.91 -8.73 2.34
N ILE A 148 0.68 -7.44 2.62
CA ILE A 148 1.47 -6.68 3.60
C ILE A 148 1.32 -7.29 4.99
N ALA A 149 0.09 -7.58 5.42
CA ALA A 149 -0.19 -8.23 6.71
C ALA A 149 0.45 -9.62 6.79
N ALA A 150 0.34 -10.41 5.72
CA ALA A 150 0.91 -11.75 5.67
C ALA A 150 2.45 -11.74 5.76
N LEU A 151 3.12 -10.76 5.16
CA LEU A 151 4.56 -10.53 5.36
C LEU A 151 4.87 -10.19 6.83
N GLY A 152 4.06 -9.32 7.45
CA GLY A 152 4.22 -9.00 8.87
C GLY A 152 4.10 -10.23 9.77
N GLU A 153 3.08 -11.07 9.56
CA GLU A 153 2.90 -12.32 10.30
C GLU A 153 4.09 -13.28 10.10
N ARG A 154 4.61 -13.41 8.87
CA ARG A 154 5.74 -14.30 8.56
C ARG A 154 7.05 -13.84 9.20
N TYR A 155 7.30 -12.53 9.21
CA TYR A 155 8.58 -11.97 9.64
C TYR A 155 8.52 -11.30 11.03
N GLY A 156 7.52 -11.66 11.84
CA GLY A 156 7.47 -11.33 13.27
C GLY A 156 7.08 -9.89 13.60
N VAL A 157 6.38 -9.20 12.69
CA VAL A 157 5.90 -7.83 12.89
C VAL A 157 4.41 -7.83 13.22
N SER A 158 4.04 -7.23 14.35
CA SER A 158 2.64 -7.03 14.72
C SER A 158 1.98 -5.98 13.81
N VAL A 159 0.87 -6.35 13.19
CA VAL A 159 0.14 -5.55 12.18
C VAL A 159 -1.34 -5.36 12.55
N ASN A 160 -1.60 -5.08 13.83
CA ASN A 160 -2.95 -5.01 14.38
C ASN A 160 -3.80 -3.92 13.73
N GLY A 161 -3.20 -2.79 13.34
CA GLY A 161 -3.88 -1.72 12.61
C GLY A 161 -4.35 -2.18 11.24
N ILE A 162 -3.44 -2.75 10.44
CA ILE A 162 -3.77 -3.32 9.13
C ILE A 162 -4.83 -4.43 9.25
N ASN A 163 -4.67 -5.36 10.20
CA ASN A 163 -5.61 -6.45 10.43
C ASN A 163 -7.01 -5.95 10.80
N ALA A 164 -7.12 -4.87 11.58
CA ALA A 164 -8.41 -4.26 11.88
C ALA A 164 -9.10 -3.73 10.62
N ILE A 165 -8.37 -3.07 9.72
CA ILE A 165 -8.91 -2.56 8.46
C ILE A 165 -9.33 -3.71 7.53
N ILE A 166 -8.51 -4.76 7.38
CA ILE A 166 -8.87 -5.95 6.60
C ILE A 166 -10.16 -6.56 7.15
N ARG A 167 -10.27 -6.71 8.48
CA ARG A 167 -11.44 -7.30 9.14
C ARG A 167 -12.71 -6.49 8.87
N LEU A 168 -12.64 -5.17 8.99
CA LEU A 168 -13.77 -4.29 8.65
C LEU A 168 -14.14 -4.40 7.17
N GLY A 169 -13.16 -4.38 6.27
CA GLY A 169 -13.39 -4.59 4.84
C GLY A 169 -14.09 -5.92 4.54
N CYS A 170 -13.69 -7.00 5.22
CA CYS A 170 -14.36 -8.29 5.08
C CYS A 170 -15.82 -8.26 5.51
N ILE A 171 -16.12 -7.57 6.62
CA ILE A 171 -17.48 -7.43 7.15
C ILE A 171 -18.34 -6.61 6.19
N LEU A 172 -17.87 -5.42 5.79
CA LEU A 172 -18.59 -4.51 4.91
C LEU A 172 -18.94 -5.17 3.57
N HIS A 173 -18.03 -5.98 3.01
CA HIS A 173 -18.23 -6.64 1.72
C HIS A 173 -18.72 -8.09 1.81
N SER A 174 -19.03 -8.57 3.02
CA SER A 174 -19.38 -9.98 3.28
C SER A 174 -18.45 -10.95 2.54
N THR A 175 -17.15 -10.64 2.53
CA THR A 175 -16.14 -11.29 1.71
C THR A 175 -14.92 -11.60 2.55
N ASP A 176 -14.50 -12.86 2.57
CA ASP A 176 -13.22 -13.23 3.17
C ASP A 176 -12.06 -12.82 2.25
N TYR A 177 -11.43 -11.68 2.56
CA TYR A 177 -10.27 -11.18 1.84
C TYR A 177 -8.98 -11.93 2.15
N TRP A 178 -8.86 -12.64 3.27
CA TRP A 178 -7.74 -13.53 3.50
C TRP A 178 -7.80 -14.74 2.56
N ARG A 179 -9.01 -15.25 2.32
CA ARG A 179 -9.22 -16.31 1.33
C ARG A 179 -9.11 -15.83 -0.11
N LYS A 180 -9.56 -14.61 -0.45
CA LYS A 180 -9.51 -14.09 -1.84
C LYS A 180 -8.17 -13.44 -2.20
N GLY A 181 -7.55 -12.73 -1.28
CA GLY A 181 -6.35 -11.92 -1.50
C GLY A 181 -5.07 -12.71 -1.73
N ARG A 182 -3.98 -11.95 -1.93
CA ARG A 182 -2.63 -12.47 -2.16
C ARG A 182 -1.98 -12.84 -0.82
N THR A 183 -2.18 -14.07 -0.38
CA THR A 183 -1.44 -14.64 0.75
C THR A 183 -0.05 -15.11 0.30
N LEU A 184 0.89 -15.27 1.23
CA LEU A 184 2.24 -15.74 0.89
C LEU A 184 2.25 -17.15 0.25
N ASP A 185 1.28 -17.99 0.60
CA ASP A 185 1.07 -19.30 0.01
C ASP A 185 0.75 -19.20 -1.49
N LYS A 186 -0.18 -18.32 -1.87
CA LYS A 186 -0.52 -18.06 -3.28
C LYS A 186 0.58 -17.35 -4.05
N LEU A 187 1.42 -16.58 -3.35
CA LEU A 187 2.59 -15.94 -3.93
C LEU A 187 3.78 -16.90 -4.06
N GLY A 188 3.70 -18.12 -3.50
CA GLY A 188 4.78 -19.11 -3.54
C GLY A 188 5.98 -18.77 -2.66
N ILE A 189 5.82 -17.88 -1.68
CA ILE A 189 6.92 -17.35 -0.84
C ILE A 189 6.73 -17.60 0.66
N LYS A 190 5.73 -18.40 1.05
CA LYS A 190 5.33 -18.62 2.44
C LYS A 190 6.48 -19.11 3.33
N ASP A 191 7.28 -20.04 2.82
CA ASP A 191 8.29 -20.73 3.63
C ASP A 191 9.68 -20.08 3.53
N LEU A 192 9.85 -19.07 2.68
CA LEU A 192 11.13 -18.40 2.50
C LEU A 192 11.52 -17.57 3.73
N SER A 193 12.75 -17.74 4.18
CA SER A 193 13.44 -16.80 5.08
C SER A 193 13.66 -15.45 4.39
N VAL A 194 14.08 -14.43 5.14
CA VAL A 194 14.37 -13.10 4.58
C VAL A 194 15.45 -13.17 3.49
N SER A 195 16.51 -13.96 3.72
CA SER A 195 17.60 -14.14 2.76
C SER A 195 17.16 -14.87 1.50
N GLU A 196 16.38 -15.95 1.64
CA GLU A 196 15.87 -16.71 0.48
C GLU A 196 14.87 -15.88 -0.33
N LEU A 197 13.99 -15.12 0.34
CA LEU A 197 13.07 -14.21 -0.34
C LEU A 197 13.83 -13.12 -1.10
N THR A 198 14.88 -12.54 -0.49
CA THR A 198 15.71 -11.52 -1.13
C THR A 198 16.45 -12.07 -2.34
N LEU A 199 17.02 -13.26 -2.24
CA LEU A 199 17.67 -13.95 -3.35
C LEU A 199 16.67 -14.22 -4.48
N TYR A 200 15.50 -14.78 -4.13
CA TYR A 200 14.45 -15.10 -5.10
C TYR A 200 13.97 -13.87 -5.88
N VAL A 201 13.72 -12.74 -5.21
CA VAL A 201 13.24 -11.55 -5.92
C VAL A 201 14.30 -10.86 -6.75
N ASN A 202 15.58 -11.03 -6.40
CA ASN A 202 16.68 -10.40 -7.12
C ASN A 202 17.18 -11.25 -8.29
N GLU A 203 17.32 -12.56 -8.08
CA GLU A 203 18.01 -13.47 -9.00
C GLU A 203 17.08 -14.53 -9.61
N GLY A 204 15.88 -14.74 -9.03
CA GLY A 204 14.90 -15.71 -9.53
C GLY A 204 15.14 -17.14 -9.04
N GLU A 205 16.20 -17.34 -8.25
CA GLU A 205 16.57 -18.62 -7.68
C GLU A 205 16.02 -18.77 -6.26
N VAL A 206 15.49 -19.95 -5.92
CA VAL A 206 15.21 -20.33 -4.54
C VAL A 206 16.43 -21.10 -4.05
N ALA A 207 17.08 -20.65 -2.97
CA ALA A 207 18.19 -21.41 -2.39
C ALA A 207 17.67 -22.82 -2.01
N ILE A 208 18.29 -23.84 -2.59
CA ILE A 208 17.99 -25.27 -2.35
C ILE A 208 18.67 -25.72 -1.05
#